data_AF-A0A4P9VEQ4-F1
#
_entry.id   AF-A0A4P9VEQ4-F1
#
_cell.length_a   1.000
_cell.length_b   1.000
_cell.length_c   1.000
_cell.angle_alpha   90.00
_cell.angle_beta   90.00
_cell.angle_gamma   90.00
#
_symmetry.space_group_name_H-M   'P 1'
#
loop_
_entity.id
_entity.type
_entity.pdbx_description
1 polymer ?
#
loop_
_entity_poly.entity_id
_entity_poly.type
_entity_poly.pdbx_seq_one_letter_code
_entity_poly.pdbx_strand_id
1 'polypeptide(L)'
;MRVFSIFLLCLLYGCNFCDNEDRRIIKAARNGDLQTIKEYLDNEGDPNIVCYDPKAGRLGMDHDLRYTAANSGNLQLVTALVETGKYSKKDLDSMLYTTLYNGHTSISKYLLSQNPEYTFNPKTTHKFFSGSMYLEDANLHNIWRFWMTWELIIQHISIF
;
A
#
# COMPACT_ATOMS: atom_id res chain seq x y z
N MET A 1 3.63 27.07 18.66
CA MET A 1 4.89 26.43 19.12
C MET A 1 5.04 24.93 18.80
N ARG A 2 4.03 24.19 18.31
CA ARG A 2 4.20 22.75 18.00
C ARG A 2 4.78 22.45 16.60
N VAL A 3 4.51 23.28 15.60
CA VAL A 3 4.95 23.06 14.21
C VAL A 3 6.46 23.24 14.02
N PHE A 4 7.05 24.20 14.74
CA PHE A 4 8.50 24.42 14.76
C PHE A 4 9.26 23.22 15.34
N SER A 5 8.67 22.49 16.29
CA SER A 5 9.32 21.37 16.96
C SER A 5 9.39 20.13 16.08
N ILE A 6 8.38 19.86 15.25
CA ILE A 6 8.36 18.71 14.32
C ILE A 6 9.29 18.98 13.13
N PHE A 7 9.33 20.22 12.62
CA PHE A 7 10.24 20.60 11.55
C PHE A 7 11.72 20.44 11.96
N LEU A 8 12.09 20.87 13.17
CA LEU A 8 13.45 20.69 13.70
C LEU A 8 13.80 19.21 13.94
N LEU A 9 12.85 18.42 14.45
CA LEU A 9 13.02 16.97 14.60
C LEU A 9 13.21 16.28 13.25
N CYS A 10 12.44 16.64 12.22
CA CYS A 10 12.60 16.05 10.90
C CYS A 10 13.95 16.34 10.23
N LEU A 11 14.51 17.54 10.45
CA LEU A 11 15.86 17.86 9.98
C LEU A 11 16.96 17.07 10.73
N LEU A 12 16.74 16.73 12.00
CA LEU A 12 17.68 15.94 12.82
C LEU A 12 17.60 14.43 12.54
N TYR A 13 16.44 13.92 12.12
CA TYR A 13 16.19 12.49 11.88
C TYR A 13 16.11 12.09 10.39
N GLY A 14 16.28 13.04 9.46
CA GLY A 14 16.40 12.74 8.02
C GLY A 14 15.07 12.51 7.29
N CYS A 15 14.00 13.24 7.64
CA CYS A 15 12.76 13.20 6.85
C CYS A 15 13.00 13.75 5.44
N ASN A 16 12.50 13.05 4.41
CA ASN A 16 12.41 13.60 3.07
C ASN A 16 11.16 14.49 2.95
N PHE A 17 11.32 15.76 2.56
CA PHE A 17 10.19 16.67 2.37
C PHE A 17 9.70 16.60 0.94
N CYS A 18 8.37 16.63 0.74
CA CYS A 18 7.84 16.65 -0.62
C CYS A 18 8.28 17.94 -1.33
N ASP A 19 8.89 17.80 -2.50
CA ASP A 19 9.12 18.93 -3.39
C ASP A 19 7.82 19.30 -4.16
N ASN A 20 7.90 20.17 -5.16
CA ASN A 20 6.71 20.55 -5.92
C ASN A 20 6.24 19.44 -6.87
N GLU A 21 7.17 18.64 -7.38
CA GLU A 21 6.89 17.55 -8.29
C GLU A 21 6.25 16.38 -7.53
N ASP A 22 6.81 15.99 -6.39
CA ASP A 22 6.23 14.98 -5.48
C ASP A 22 4.77 15.29 -5.18
N ARG A 23 4.48 16.55 -4.80
CA ARG A 23 3.11 17.01 -4.51
C ARG A 23 2.20 16.87 -5.73
N ARG A 24 2.70 17.22 -6.92
CA ARG A 24 1.96 17.12 -8.18
C ARG A 24 1.58 15.68 -8.46
N ILE A 25 2.56 14.78 -8.37
CA ILE A 25 2.41 13.35 -8.65
C ILE A 25 1.51 12.65 -7.62
N ILE A 26 1.70 12.93 -6.33
CA ILE A 26 0.82 12.43 -5.25
C ILE A 26 -0.62 12.92 -5.44
N LYS A 27 -0.81 14.18 -5.83
CA LYS A 27 -2.16 14.72 -6.12
C LYS A 27 -2.79 14.04 -7.33
N ALA A 28 -2.02 13.80 -8.39
CA ALA A 28 -2.48 13.06 -9.58
C ALA A 28 -2.92 11.63 -9.19
N ALA A 29 -2.10 10.91 -8.41
CA ALA A 29 -2.46 9.59 -7.90
C ALA A 29 -3.72 9.59 -7.06
N ARG A 30 -3.89 10.59 -6.17
CA ARG A 30 -5.10 10.74 -5.35
C ARG A 30 -6.36 10.92 -6.19
N ASN A 31 -6.24 11.64 -7.30
CA ASN A 31 -7.33 11.89 -8.24
C ASN A 31 -7.53 10.73 -9.24
N GLY A 32 -6.70 9.69 -9.19
CA GLY A 32 -6.75 8.59 -10.16
C GLY A 32 -6.28 8.97 -11.57
N ASP A 33 -5.51 10.06 -11.71
CA ASP A 33 -5.01 10.56 -13.00
C ASP A 33 -3.87 9.68 -13.52
N LEU A 34 -4.25 8.63 -14.24
CA LEU A 34 -3.32 7.66 -14.83
C LEU A 34 -2.36 8.30 -15.84
N GLN A 35 -2.82 9.29 -16.60
CA GLN A 35 -2.04 9.87 -17.69
C GLN A 35 -0.82 10.60 -17.15
N THR A 36 -1.03 11.48 -16.16
CA THR A 36 0.06 12.19 -15.49
C THR A 36 1.07 11.23 -14.85
N ILE A 37 0.59 10.11 -14.27
CA ILE A 37 1.46 9.11 -13.65
C ILE A 37 2.29 8.38 -14.70
N LYS A 38 1.71 7.98 -15.83
CA LYS A 38 2.45 7.34 -16.93
C LYS A 38 3.52 8.28 -17.48
N GLU A 39 3.15 9.53 -17.78
CA GLU A 39 4.09 10.54 -18.26
C GLU A 39 5.25 10.75 -17.27
N TYR A 40 4.96 10.76 -15.97
CA TYR A 40 6.01 10.85 -14.95
C TYR A 40 6.95 9.65 -14.97
N LEU A 41 6.42 8.43 -15.04
CA LEU A 41 7.22 7.20 -15.08
C LEU A 41 8.03 7.08 -16.38
N ASP A 42 7.46 7.48 -17.52
CA ASP A 42 8.11 7.48 -18.83
C ASP A 42 9.30 8.46 -18.86
N ASN A 43 9.26 9.52 -18.04
CA ASN A 43 10.35 10.47 -17.83
C ASN A 43 11.29 10.05 -16.67
N GLU A 44 11.41 8.75 -16.40
CA GLU A 44 12.27 8.17 -15.37
C GLU A 44 11.96 8.64 -13.94
N GLY A 45 10.73 9.08 -13.69
CA GLY A 45 10.25 9.44 -12.37
C GLY A 45 10.36 8.29 -11.36
N ASP A 46 10.60 8.61 -10.09
CA ASP A 46 10.71 7.63 -9.03
C ASP A 46 9.31 7.09 -8.65
N PRO A 47 9.00 5.80 -8.88
CA PRO A 47 7.71 5.23 -8.49
C PRO A 47 7.54 5.07 -6.96
N ASN A 48 8.59 5.32 -6.17
CA ASN A 48 8.60 5.13 -4.72
C ASN A 48 8.70 6.43 -3.94
N ILE A 49 7.99 7.47 -4.42
CA ILE A 49 7.87 8.73 -3.69
C ILE A 49 7.30 8.46 -2.30
N VAL A 50 8.12 8.72 -1.29
CA VAL A 50 7.77 8.74 0.13
C VAL A 50 8.31 10.05 0.69
N CYS A 51 7.41 10.97 1.03
CA CYS A 51 7.80 12.30 1.46
C CYS A 51 6.82 12.90 2.46
N TYR A 52 7.30 13.79 3.31
CA TYR A 52 6.51 14.49 4.32
C TYR A 52 6.08 15.86 3.79
N ASP A 53 4.77 16.16 3.83
CA ASP A 53 4.26 17.52 3.57
C ASP A 53 3.67 18.13 4.85
N PRO A 54 4.36 19.10 5.50
CA PRO A 54 3.83 19.77 6.69
C PRO A 54 2.56 20.57 6.40
N LYS A 55 2.27 20.87 5.13
CA LYS A 55 1.07 21.59 4.70
C LYS A 55 -0.14 20.67 4.51
N ALA A 56 0.07 19.35 4.49
CA ALA A 56 -0.99 18.38 4.31
C ALA A 56 -1.72 18.07 5.63
N GLY A 57 -2.60 19.00 6.02
CA GLY A 57 -3.59 18.74 7.08
C GLY A 57 -3.00 18.41 8.46
N ARG A 58 -3.85 17.86 9.34
CA ARG A 58 -3.71 17.98 10.80
C ARG A 58 -2.49 17.28 11.44
N LEU A 59 -1.68 16.53 10.70
CA LEU A 59 -0.49 15.84 11.25
C LEU A 59 0.71 15.71 10.30
N GLY A 60 0.67 16.19 9.04
CA GLY A 60 1.76 15.93 8.08
C GLY A 60 1.96 14.43 7.91
N MET A 61 1.02 13.77 7.23
CA MET A 61 1.19 12.34 6.97
C MET A 61 2.25 12.15 5.88
N ASP A 62 3.11 11.14 6.05
CA ASP A 62 3.96 10.67 4.96
C ASP A 62 3.07 10.39 3.75
N HIS A 63 3.35 11.09 2.66
CA HIS A 63 2.75 10.85 1.38
C HIS A 63 3.54 9.80 0.65
N ASP A 64 2.91 8.65 0.50
CA ASP A 64 3.39 7.53 -0.28
C ASP A 64 2.55 7.46 -1.57
N LEU A 65 3.23 7.47 -2.71
CA LEU A 65 2.61 7.43 -4.04
C LEU A 65 1.75 6.17 -4.24
N ARG A 66 2.27 5.00 -3.87
CA ARG A 66 1.62 3.70 -4.05
C ARG A 66 0.46 3.51 -3.10
N TYR A 67 0.61 3.93 -1.84
CA TYR A 67 -0.50 3.97 -0.89
C TYR A 67 -1.61 4.88 -1.42
N THR A 68 -1.26 6.06 -1.93
CA THR A 68 -2.24 7.03 -2.44
C THR A 68 -2.96 6.48 -3.68
N ALA A 69 -2.22 5.86 -4.59
CA ALA A 69 -2.73 5.14 -5.74
C ALA A 69 -3.72 4.03 -5.34
N ALA A 70 -3.33 3.18 -4.39
CA ALA A 70 -4.13 2.09 -3.88
C ALA A 70 -5.41 2.59 -3.18
N ASN A 71 -5.31 3.70 -2.44
CA ASN A 71 -6.44 4.36 -1.79
C ASN A 71 -7.44 4.98 -2.80
N SER A 72 -6.96 5.38 -3.99
CA SER A 72 -7.81 5.96 -5.05
C SER A 72 -8.83 4.98 -5.63
N GLY A 73 -8.58 3.67 -5.51
CA GLY A 73 -9.43 2.64 -6.12
C GLY A 73 -9.23 2.46 -7.63
N ASN A 74 -8.29 3.16 -8.26
CA ASN A 74 -7.99 3.00 -9.67
C ASN A 74 -7.01 1.82 -9.92
N LEU A 75 -7.54 0.67 -10.35
CA LEU A 75 -6.75 -0.52 -10.65
C LEU A 75 -5.65 -0.26 -11.70
N GLN A 76 -5.95 0.45 -12.79
CA GLN A 76 -4.98 0.68 -13.86
C GLN A 76 -3.78 1.50 -13.39
N LEU A 77 -4.02 2.44 -12.48
CA LEU A 77 -2.97 3.26 -11.87
C LEU A 77 -2.09 2.42 -10.96
N VAL A 78 -2.69 1.55 -10.13
CA VAL A 78 -1.92 0.61 -9.30
C VAL A 78 -1.12 -0.35 -10.17
N THR A 79 -1.71 -0.87 -11.26
CA THR A 79 -1.02 -1.73 -12.22
C THR A 79 0.22 -1.05 -12.78
N ALA A 80 0.10 0.18 -13.29
CA ALA A 80 1.22 0.93 -13.85
C ALA A 80 2.37 1.12 -12.83
N LEU A 81 2.05 1.39 -11.56
CA LEU A 81 3.07 1.50 -10.52
C LEU A 81 3.68 0.15 -10.16
N VAL A 82 2.90 -0.93 -10.06
CA VAL A 82 3.39 -2.28 -9.70
C VAL A 82 4.30 -2.85 -10.79
N GLU A 83 3.97 -2.64 -12.07
CA GLU A 83 4.76 -3.10 -13.22
C GLU A 83 6.18 -2.52 -13.27
N THR A 84 6.44 -1.41 -12.57
CA THR A 84 7.81 -0.90 -12.41
C THR A 84 8.73 -1.85 -11.64
N GLY A 85 8.18 -2.83 -10.90
CA GLY A 85 8.93 -3.84 -10.13
C GLY A 85 9.71 -3.30 -8.92
N LYS A 86 9.74 -1.98 -8.73
CA LYS A 86 10.48 -1.32 -7.66
C LYS A 86 9.54 -1.10 -6.48
N TYR A 87 9.32 -2.09 -5.61
CA TYR A 87 8.62 -1.88 -4.34
C TYR A 87 9.05 -2.89 -3.27
N SER A 88 8.99 -2.48 -2.02
CA SER A 88 9.32 -3.32 -0.86
C SER A 88 8.09 -4.09 -0.36
N LYS A 89 8.32 -5.10 0.49
CA LYS A 89 7.24 -5.78 1.22
C LYS A 89 6.41 -4.79 2.06
N LYS A 90 7.03 -3.76 2.63
CA LYS A 90 6.34 -2.73 3.42
C LYS A 90 5.36 -1.93 2.55
N ASP A 91 5.73 -1.64 1.32
CA ASP A 91 4.87 -0.91 0.37
C ASP A 91 3.69 -1.80 -0.04
N LEU A 92 3.96 -3.09 -0.29
CA LEU A 92 2.90 -4.09 -0.55
C LEU A 92 1.93 -4.24 0.62
N ASP A 93 2.44 -4.37 1.86
CA ASP A 93 1.62 -4.39 3.09
C ASP A 93 0.73 -3.14 3.17
N SER A 94 1.29 -1.97 2.86
CA SER A 94 0.59 -0.69 2.95
C SER A 94 -0.49 -0.54 1.86
N MET A 95 -0.20 -0.96 0.63
CA MET A 95 -1.17 -1.01 -0.47
C MET A 95 -2.32 -1.97 -0.14
N LEU A 96 -2.02 -3.19 0.30
CA LEU A 96 -3.03 -4.17 0.70
C LEU A 96 -3.89 -3.66 1.86
N TYR A 97 -3.31 -2.90 2.80
CA TYR A 97 -4.04 -2.32 3.93
C TYR A 97 -5.10 -1.35 3.46
N THR A 98 -4.73 -0.37 2.65
CA THR A 98 -5.69 0.61 2.18
C THR A 98 -6.74 0.01 1.24
N THR A 99 -6.37 -0.93 0.37
CA THR A 99 -7.33 -1.53 -0.56
C THR A 99 -8.32 -2.43 0.15
N LEU A 100 -7.90 -3.20 1.15
CA LEU A 100 -8.81 -4.01 1.95
C LEU A 100 -9.70 -3.14 2.84
N TYR A 101 -9.12 -2.13 3.51
CA TYR A 101 -9.87 -1.22 4.38
C TYR A 101 -10.96 -0.45 3.63
N ASN A 102 -10.68 0.00 2.40
CA ASN A 102 -11.61 0.76 1.57
C ASN A 102 -12.49 -0.12 0.66
N GLY A 103 -12.35 -1.44 0.68
CA GLY A 103 -13.15 -2.36 -0.14
C GLY A 103 -12.76 -2.43 -1.62
N HIS A 104 -11.55 -2.00 -1.99
CA HIS A 104 -11.00 -2.10 -3.36
C HIS A 104 -10.51 -3.53 -3.65
N THR A 105 -11.44 -4.48 -3.65
CA THR A 105 -11.17 -5.93 -3.74
C THR A 105 -10.46 -6.33 -5.03
N SER A 106 -10.77 -5.69 -6.16
CA SER A 106 -10.12 -5.96 -7.46
C SER A 106 -8.62 -5.69 -7.40
N ILE A 107 -8.22 -4.59 -6.76
CA ILE A 107 -6.82 -4.22 -6.57
C ILE A 107 -6.13 -5.20 -5.63
N SER A 108 -6.78 -5.56 -4.52
CA SER A 108 -6.23 -6.52 -3.56
C SER A 108 -5.96 -7.89 -4.22
N LYS A 109 -6.90 -8.37 -5.04
CA LYS A 109 -6.73 -9.62 -5.82
C LYS A 109 -5.57 -9.52 -6.81
N TYR A 110 -5.45 -8.38 -7.51
CA TYR A 110 -4.34 -8.13 -8.42
C TYR A 110 -2.98 -8.12 -7.69
N LEU A 111 -2.87 -7.40 -6.58
CA LEU A 111 -1.63 -7.33 -5.80
C LEU A 111 -1.18 -8.71 -5.29
N LEU A 112 -2.11 -9.52 -4.80
CA LEU A 112 -1.82 -10.89 -4.36
C LEU A 112 -1.46 -11.81 -5.54
N SER A 113 -2.06 -11.64 -6.72
CA SER A 113 -1.72 -12.46 -7.89
C SER A 113 -0.32 -12.17 -8.41
N GLN A 114 0.16 -10.94 -8.28
CA GLN A 114 1.54 -10.58 -8.60
C GLN A 114 2.55 -11.04 -7.54
N ASN A 115 2.09 -11.43 -6.35
CA ASN A 115 2.94 -11.81 -5.21
C ASN A 115 2.41 -13.11 -4.56
N PRO A 116 2.48 -14.27 -5.24
CA PRO A 116 1.89 -15.52 -4.76
C PRO A 116 2.50 -16.04 -3.44
N GLU A 117 3.76 -15.72 -3.18
CA GLU A 117 4.48 -16.09 -1.94
C GLU A 117 4.23 -15.10 -0.78
N TYR A 118 3.34 -14.13 -0.98
CA TYR A 118 3.09 -13.10 0.03
C TYR A 118 2.45 -13.68 1.28
N THR A 119 3.09 -13.42 2.41
CA THR A 119 2.58 -13.74 3.74
C THR A 119 2.38 -12.47 4.56
N PHE A 120 1.19 -12.30 5.12
CA PHE A 120 0.91 -11.20 6.03
C PHE A 120 1.76 -11.30 7.29
N ASN A 121 2.29 -10.16 7.74
CA ASN A 121 2.90 -10.08 9.06
C ASN A 121 1.81 -10.25 10.14
N PRO A 122 1.93 -11.22 11.08
CA PRO A 122 0.92 -11.50 12.11
C PRO A 122 0.46 -10.27 12.90
N LYS A 123 1.36 -9.30 13.15
CA LYS A 123 1.01 -8.04 13.83
C LYS A 123 0.12 -7.15 12.97
N THR A 124 0.39 -7.10 11.68
CA THR A 124 -0.42 -6.35 10.72
C THR A 124 -1.74 -7.08 10.49
N THR A 125 -1.73 -8.43 10.35
CA THR A 125 -2.92 -9.32 10.23
C THR A 125 -3.99 -8.97 11.26
N HIS A 126 -3.63 -8.88 12.55
CA HIS A 126 -4.60 -8.53 13.60
C HIS A 126 -5.21 -7.12 13.43
N LYS A 127 -4.47 -6.16 12.89
CA LYS A 127 -4.96 -4.79 12.60
C LYS A 127 -5.83 -4.74 11.33
N PHE A 128 -5.50 -5.54 10.31
CA PHE A 128 -6.31 -5.69 9.10
C PHE A 128 -7.71 -6.26 9.40
N PHE A 129 -7.77 -7.31 10.22
CA PHE A 129 -9.02 -8.05 10.46
C PHE A 129 -9.85 -7.51 11.64
N SER A 130 -9.31 -6.65 12.50
CA SER A 130 -10.07 -6.02 13.59
C SER A 130 -10.74 -4.69 13.21
N GLY A 131 -10.30 -4.04 12.12
CA GLY A 131 -10.72 -2.68 11.75
C GLY A 131 -11.70 -2.53 10.58
N SER A 132 -11.92 -3.56 9.76
CA SER A 132 -12.76 -3.45 8.55
C SER A 132 -13.29 -4.82 8.09
N MET A 133 -14.63 -4.93 8.00
CA MET A 133 -15.41 -5.97 7.28
C MET A 133 -15.30 -7.39 7.84
N TYR A 134 -16.31 -7.94 8.54
CA TYR A 134 -17.48 -8.56 7.88
C TYR A 134 -17.28 -8.70 6.37
N LEU A 135 -16.49 -9.70 5.98
CA LEU A 135 -16.40 -10.20 4.62
C LEU A 135 -17.79 -10.71 4.22
N GLU A 136 -18.63 -9.87 3.62
CA GLU A 136 -19.85 -10.35 2.93
C GLU A 136 -19.51 -11.20 1.69
N ASP A 137 -18.24 -11.26 1.30
CA ASP A 137 -17.77 -12.13 0.23
C ASP A 137 -16.96 -13.31 0.83
N ALA A 138 -17.68 -14.39 1.15
CA ALA A 138 -17.15 -15.64 1.72
C ALA A 138 -16.00 -16.23 0.90
N ASN A 139 -15.82 -15.82 -0.37
CA ASN A 139 -14.72 -16.28 -1.21
C ASN A 139 -13.34 -15.86 -0.71
N LEU A 140 -13.16 -14.66 -0.16
CA LEU A 140 -11.87 -14.27 0.43
C LEU A 140 -11.64 -15.01 1.75
N HIS A 141 -12.67 -15.11 2.61
CA HIS A 141 -12.57 -15.89 3.86
C HIS A 141 -12.21 -17.37 3.61
N ASN A 142 -12.73 -17.95 2.52
CA ASN A 142 -12.44 -19.33 2.10
C ASN A 142 -11.06 -19.49 1.46
N ILE A 143 -10.56 -18.49 0.71
CA ILE A 143 -9.17 -18.48 0.22
C ILE A 143 -8.20 -18.52 1.42
N TRP A 144 -8.46 -17.77 2.49
CA TRP A 144 -7.59 -17.72 3.67
C TRP A 144 -7.72 -18.96 4.58
N ARG A 145 -8.91 -19.55 4.72
CA ARG A 145 -9.06 -20.85 5.41
C ARG A 145 -8.36 -21.98 4.67
N PHE A 146 -8.36 -21.99 3.33
CA PHE A 146 -7.66 -23.01 2.55
C PHE A 146 -6.14 -22.92 2.71
N TRP A 147 -5.57 -21.72 2.77
CA TRP A 147 -4.12 -21.56 2.94
C TRP A 147 -3.63 -21.87 4.37
N MET A 148 -4.45 -21.59 5.40
CA MET A 148 -4.11 -21.93 6.79
C MET A 148 -4.27 -23.42 7.13
N THR A 149 -5.10 -24.18 6.39
CA THR A 149 -5.30 -25.61 6.68
C THR A 149 -4.38 -26.53 5.87
N TRP A 150 -3.89 -26.12 4.69
CA TRP A 150 -3.02 -26.98 3.88
C TRP A 150 -1.59 -27.16 4.44
N GLU A 151 -1.04 -26.16 5.14
CA GLU A 151 0.25 -26.28 5.84
C GLU A 151 0.17 -27.12 7.14
N LEU A 152 -0.99 -27.17 7.79
CA LEU A 152 -1.20 -27.98 9.00
C LEU A 152 -1.56 -29.45 8.70
N ILE A 153 -2.05 -29.76 7.50
CA ILE A 153 -2.38 -31.13 7.08
C ILE A 153 -1.13 -31.88 6.56
N ILE A 154 -0.13 -31.18 5.99
CA ILE A 154 1.09 -31.83 5.49
C ILE A 154 2.09 -32.20 6.60
N GLN A 155 2.03 -31.56 7.78
CA GLN A 155 2.87 -31.96 8.93
C GLN A 155 2.29 -33.13 9.76
N HIS A 156 1.08 -33.61 9.46
CA HIS A 156 0.45 -34.73 10.20
C HIS A 156 0.14 -35.98 9.35
N ILE A 157 0.58 -36.04 8.08
CA ILE A 157 0.46 -37.24 7.25
C ILE A 157 1.83 -37.59 6.67
N SER A 158 2.75 -38.01 7.54
CA SER A 158 3.96 -38.78 7.20
C SER A 158 4.50 -39.48 8.46
N ILE A 159 3.63 -40.27 9.11
CA ILE A 159 4.07 -41.38 9.97
C ILE A 159 3.10 -42.54 9.74
N PHE A 160 3.37 -43.31 8.69
CA PHE A 160 3.29 -44.76 8.68
C PHE A 160 4.54 -45.28 7.97
#